data_AF-A0A2E9JI23-F1
#
_entry.id   AF-A0A2E9JI23-F1
#
_cell.length_a   1.000
_cell.length_b   1.000
_cell.length_c   1.000
_cell.angle_alpha   90.00
_cell.angle_beta   90.00
_cell.angle_gamma   90.00
#
_symmetry.space_group_name_H-M   'P 1'
#
loop_
_entity.id
_entity.type
_entity.pdbx_description
1 polymer ?
#
loop_
_entity_poly.entity_id
_entity_poly.type
_entity_poly.pdbx_seq_one_letter_code
_entity_poly.pdbx_strand_id
1 'polypeptide(L)'
;MLYSGVNWRVLTRPAFISNKRKDYDSMKNKLITTFSPVLLSFVMSGAMAQLPELDSPSCLLCSSTTAAFYGASQLALLAYQSGLCVSAQLGFNGFDTHQTHDDDHFEFLEKLTDLVAFIFDTAEAGGFADKIVLTMASDFGRTPYYNAGGGKDHWPIGSALIIQQGASWGNRVVGATDEGHNALNINPATLQVDSGSNGIRLEPKHLQQAMRVLSGLEQSSVAQLFPLNAEDIDFFNPSMQT
;
A
#
# COMPACT_ATOMS: atom_id res chain seq x y z
N MET A 1 11.40 12.89 24.52
CA MET A 1 10.63 13.95 23.83
C MET A 1 10.77 13.65 22.34
N LEU A 2 9.76 13.05 21.71
CA LEU A 2 9.85 12.56 20.33
C LEU A 2 8.51 12.76 19.62
N TYR A 3 8.60 13.28 18.39
CA TYR A 3 7.60 13.35 17.31
C TYR A 3 6.13 13.61 17.68
N SER A 4 5.77 14.89 17.65
CA SER A 4 4.41 15.38 17.36
C SER A 4 4.34 15.85 15.91
N GLY A 5 3.31 15.46 15.14
CA GLY A 5 2.97 16.22 13.93
C GLY A 5 2.23 15.50 12.80
N VAL A 6 2.40 14.19 12.60
CA VAL A 6 1.94 13.55 11.35
C VAL A 6 0.89 12.46 11.57
N ASN A 7 -0.23 12.61 10.84
CA ASN A 7 -1.36 11.68 10.77
C ASN A 7 -1.12 10.67 9.62
N TRP A 8 -1.41 9.39 9.81
CA TRP A 8 -0.97 8.33 8.89
C TRP A 8 -1.98 7.18 8.72
N ARG A 9 -1.88 6.45 7.59
CA ARG A 9 -2.49 5.13 7.24
C ARG A 9 -3.87 5.17 6.58
N VAL A 10 -3.99 4.73 5.33
CA VAL A 10 -5.07 3.80 4.95
C VAL A 10 -4.45 2.41 4.92
N LEU A 11 -4.83 1.57 5.87
CA LEU A 11 -4.62 0.13 5.78
C LEU A 11 -5.86 -0.48 5.12
N THR A 12 -5.69 -1.54 4.33
CA THR A 12 -6.78 -2.52 4.15
C THR A 12 -6.53 -3.71 5.08
N ARG A 13 -7.42 -3.91 6.06
CA ARG A 13 -7.12 -4.74 7.24
C ARG A 13 -8.39 -5.12 8.03
N PRO A 14 -8.46 -6.25 8.76
CA PRO A 14 -9.45 -6.46 9.81
C PRO A 14 -9.15 -5.68 11.12
N ALA A 15 -10.19 -5.11 11.74
CA ALA A 15 -10.18 -4.64 13.14
C ALA A 15 -10.19 -5.83 14.13
N PHE A 16 -9.95 -5.73 15.45
CA PHE A 16 -9.84 -4.62 16.42
C PHE A 16 -8.48 -4.70 17.19
N ILE A 17 -8.16 -4.16 18.38
CA ILE A 17 -8.83 -3.53 19.55
C ILE A 17 -7.95 -2.34 20.01
N SER A 18 -8.50 -1.38 20.75
CA SER A 18 -7.90 -0.10 21.12
C SER A 18 -6.99 -0.09 22.36
N ASN A 19 -6.31 1.05 22.52
CA ASN A 19 -5.78 1.65 23.77
C ASN A 19 -4.32 1.32 24.22
N LYS A 20 -3.39 2.12 23.68
CA LYS A 20 -2.15 2.65 24.28
C LYS A 20 -1.12 1.68 24.89
N ARG A 21 0.10 1.71 24.32
CA ARG A 21 1.38 1.25 24.91
C ARG A 21 1.59 -0.27 24.89
N LYS A 22 1.17 -0.94 23.81
CA LYS A 22 1.49 -2.35 23.49
C LYS A 22 1.85 -2.58 22.02
N ASP A 23 2.19 -1.50 21.31
CA ASP A 23 2.05 -1.43 19.86
C ASP A 23 3.14 -2.19 19.07
N TYR A 24 4.20 -2.66 19.75
CA TYR A 24 5.23 -3.54 19.15
C TYR A 24 4.80 -5.02 19.15
N ASP A 25 4.44 -5.59 20.31
CA ASP A 25 3.97 -6.98 20.39
C ASP A 25 2.61 -7.20 19.72
N SER A 26 1.81 -6.14 19.49
CA SER A 26 0.59 -6.22 18.68
C SER A 26 0.83 -6.08 17.16
N MET A 27 2.06 -5.86 16.68
CA MET A 27 2.38 -5.99 15.23
C MET A 27 2.81 -7.42 14.87
N LYS A 28 3.45 -8.12 15.81
CA LYS A 28 3.49 -9.58 15.83
C LYS A 28 2.05 -10.12 15.76
N ASN A 29 1.87 -11.30 15.16
CA ASN A 29 0.59 -11.91 14.74
C ASN A 29 -0.23 -11.10 13.72
N LYS A 30 -0.12 -9.77 13.68
CA LYS A 30 -1.02 -8.88 12.92
C LYS A 30 -0.50 -8.39 11.57
N LEU A 31 0.82 -8.31 11.36
CA LEU A 31 1.43 -8.08 10.02
C LEU A 31 2.07 -9.36 9.44
N ILE A 32 2.11 -10.44 10.21
CA ILE A 32 2.79 -11.70 9.88
C ILE A 32 2.15 -12.46 8.70
N THR A 33 0.90 -12.18 8.35
CA THR A 33 0.11 -13.00 7.40
C THR A 33 -0.15 -12.36 6.03
N THR A 34 0.06 -11.05 5.85
CA THR A 34 -0.67 -10.29 4.82
C THR A 34 0.14 -9.79 3.61
N PHE A 35 1.43 -10.12 3.52
CA PHE A 35 2.33 -9.60 2.48
C PHE A 35 3.15 -10.70 1.81
N SER A 36 3.16 -10.71 0.47
CA SER A 36 4.14 -11.25 -0.49
C SER A 36 3.58 -11.20 -1.93
N PRO A 37 4.39 -10.88 -2.96
CA PRO A 37 5.49 -9.91 -2.91
C PRO A 37 4.93 -8.50 -2.66
N VAL A 38 5.77 -7.50 -2.34
CA VAL A 38 5.30 -6.12 -2.13
C VAL A 38 5.66 -5.24 -3.32
N LEU A 39 4.63 -4.79 -4.03
CA LEU A 39 4.73 -3.81 -5.10
C LEU A 39 4.68 -2.40 -4.50
N LEU A 40 5.82 -1.72 -4.47
CA LEU A 40 5.96 -0.37 -3.91
C LEU A 40 5.88 0.65 -5.05
N SER A 41 4.76 1.36 -5.17
CA SER A 41 4.47 2.29 -6.27
C SER A 41 4.20 3.71 -5.77
N PHE A 42 4.75 4.69 -6.48
CA PHE A 42 4.65 6.11 -6.20
C PHE A 42 3.81 6.83 -7.25
N VAL A 43 2.94 7.73 -6.81
CA VAL A 43 2.30 8.75 -7.65
C VAL A 43 2.54 10.12 -7.03
N MET A 44 3.14 11.03 -7.77
CA MET A 44 3.56 12.34 -7.24
C MET A 44 2.64 13.45 -7.79
N SER A 45 1.75 13.98 -6.95
CA SER A 45 0.64 14.84 -7.40
C SER A 45 1.05 16.24 -7.88
N GLY A 46 2.27 16.69 -7.56
CA GLY A 46 2.75 18.05 -7.85
C GLY A 46 2.97 18.37 -9.33
N ALA A 47 3.23 17.37 -10.18
CA ALA A 47 3.62 17.59 -11.57
C ALA A 47 2.44 17.61 -12.57
N MET A 48 1.28 17.07 -12.19
CA MET A 48 0.20 16.75 -13.15
C MET A 48 -0.56 17.96 -13.71
N ALA A 49 -0.43 19.14 -13.11
CA ALA A 49 -1.18 20.33 -13.51
C ALA A 49 -0.54 21.14 -14.66
N GLN A 50 0.70 20.83 -15.07
CA GLN A 50 1.54 21.72 -15.90
C GLN A 50 2.35 21.02 -17.00
N LEU A 51 2.20 19.71 -17.20
CA LEU A 51 2.81 18.98 -18.32
C LEU A 51 1.81 18.85 -19.49
N PRO A 52 2.11 19.41 -20.68
CA PRO A 52 1.32 19.17 -21.89
C PRO A 52 1.64 17.79 -22.47
N GLU A 53 0.60 16.96 -22.59
CA GLU A 53 0.61 15.60 -23.15
C GLU A 53 1.50 14.56 -22.41
N LEU A 54 1.25 13.27 -22.72
CA LEU A 54 1.67 12.10 -21.91
C LEU A 54 3.09 11.59 -22.22
N ASP A 55 4.04 12.50 -22.42
CA ASP A 55 5.41 12.20 -22.88
C ASP A 55 6.45 12.01 -21.74
N SER A 56 6.10 12.25 -20.48
CA SER A 56 7.02 12.03 -19.35
C SER A 56 7.17 10.54 -19.01
N PRO A 57 8.38 9.94 -19.03
CA PRO A 57 8.55 8.50 -18.85
C PRO A 57 8.30 8.05 -17.41
N SER A 58 7.50 6.99 -17.24
CA SER A 58 7.35 6.28 -15.96
C SER A 58 8.63 5.50 -15.63
N CYS A 59 9.22 5.73 -14.45
CA CYS A 59 10.49 5.12 -14.08
C CYS A 59 10.29 3.77 -13.37
N LEU A 60 10.37 2.68 -14.14
CA LEU A 60 10.30 1.31 -13.62
C LEU A 60 11.68 0.83 -13.15
N LEU A 61 11.87 0.66 -11.84
CA LEU A 61 13.15 0.26 -11.23
C LEU A 61 12.98 -1.05 -10.44
N CYS A 62 13.11 -2.18 -11.13
CA CYS A 62 13.19 -3.49 -10.47
C CYS A 62 14.59 -3.71 -9.87
N SER A 63 14.64 -4.17 -8.62
CA SER A 63 15.87 -4.41 -7.85
C SER A 63 15.66 -5.57 -6.87
N SER A 64 16.73 -6.13 -6.31
CA SER A 64 16.67 -7.37 -5.53
C SER A 64 17.58 -7.44 -4.29
N THR A 65 18.20 -6.33 -3.88
CA THR A 65 19.05 -6.29 -2.67
C THR A 65 18.81 -5.03 -1.85
N THR A 66 18.99 -5.10 -0.53
CA THR A 66 18.66 -4.02 0.42
C THR A 66 19.30 -2.68 0.04
N ALA A 67 20.61 -2.66 -0.21
CA ALA A 67 21.32 -1.44 -0.62
C ALA A 67 20.81 -0.86 -1.95
N ALA A 68 20.36 -1.73 -2.86
CA ALA A 68 19.83 -1.33 -4.16
C ALA A 68 18.34 -0.93 -4.10
N PHE A 69 17.57 -1.27 -3.06
CA PHE A 69 16.26 -0.66 -2.79
C PHE A 69 16.41 0.81 -2.37
N TYR A 70 17.35 1.11 -1.47
CA TYR A 70 17.67 2.48 -1.07
C TYR A 70 18.18 3.31 -2.28
N GLY A 71 19.12 2.76 -3.06
CA GLY A 71 19.62 3.41 -4.27
C GLY A 71 18.53 3.67 -5.32
N ALA A 72 17.64 2.70 -5.56
CA ALA A 72 16.51 2.89 -6.49
C ALA A 72 15.48 3.92 -5.96
N SER A 73 15.23 3.94 -4.66
CA SER A 73 14.38 4.95 -4.01
C SER A 73 14.96 6.35 -4.15
N GLN A 74 16.26 6.51 -3.87
CA GLN A 74 16.95 7.79 -4.00
C GLN A 74 16.97 8.27 -5.46
N LEU A 75 17.20 7.37 -6.42
CA LEU A 75 17.12 7.68 -7.85
C LEU A 75 15.71 8.12 -8.27
N ALA A 76 14.67 7.43 -7.81
CA ALA A 76 13.28 7.81 -8.08
C ALA A 76 12.91 9.19 -7.52
N LEU A 77 13.34 9.49 -6.29
CA LEU A 77 13.11 10.79 -5.64
C LEU A 77 13.88 11.92 -6.33
N LEU A 78 15.12 11.69 -6.76
CA LEU A 78 15.92 12.64 -7.55
C LEU A 78 15.34 12.84 -8.97
N ALA A 79 14.84 11.79 -9.61
CA ALA A 79 14.17 11.87 -10.90
C ALA A 79 12.86 12.68 -10.81
N TYR A 80 12.11 12.55 -9.72
CA TYR A 80 10.96 13.42 -9.46
C TYR A 80 11.38 14.88 -9.20
N GLN A 81 12.35 15.11 -8.31
CA GLN A 81 12.82 16.47 -7.98
C GLN A 81 13.42 17.21 -9.18
N SER A 82 13.94 16.50 -10.19
CA SER A 82 14.43 17.06 -11.45
C SER A 82 13.37 17.14 -12.57
N GLY A 83 12.12 16.74 -12.30
CA GLY A 83 11.01 16.78 -13.27
C GLY A 83 11.06 15.70 -14.37
N LEU A 84 11.94 14.70 -14.23
CA LEU A 84 12.14 13.61 -15.21
C LEU A 84 11.15 12.45 -15.02
N CYS A 85 10.45 12.39 -13.88
CA CYS A 85 9.62 11.27 -13.46
C CYS A 85 8.42 11.77 -12.63
N VAL A 86 7.22 11.25 -12.87
CA VAL A 86 6.00 11.56 -12.08
C VAL A 86 5.45 10.36 -11.31
N SER A 87 5.90 9.16 -11.67
CA SER A 87 5.56 7.90 -10.99
C SER A 87 6.72 6.92 -11.12
N ALA A 88 7.02 6.24 -10.02
CA ALA A 88 8.09 5.25 -9.93
C ALA A 88 7.57 3.97 -9.29
N GLN A 89 8.12 2.83 -9.70
CA GLN A 89 7.78 1.53 -9.13
C GLN A 89 9.06 0.78 -8.75
N LEU A 90 9.09 0.35 -7.49
CA LEU A 90 10.18 -0.39 -6.87
C LEU A 90 9.69 -1.79 -6.53
N GLY A 91 10.44 -2.82 -6.91
CA GLY A 91 10.20 -4.17 -6.43
C GLY A 91 10.73 -4.31 -4.99
N PHE A 92 9.94 -4.90 -4.09
CA PHE A 92 10.40 -5.29 -2.76
C PHE A 92 10.10 -6.78 -2.51
N ASN A 93 11.17 -7.55 -2.30
CA ASN A 93 11.17 -9.01 -2.26
C ASN A 93 11.56 -9.51 -0.86
N GLY A 94 11.23 -10.77 -0.56
CA GLY A 94 11.65 -11.46 0.68
C GLY A 94 10.51 -12.06 1.51
N PHE A 95 9.26 -11.76 1.17
CA PHE A 95 8.09 -12.24 1.93
C PHE A 95 7.53 -13.61 1.47
N ASP A 96 7.99 -14.20 0.35
CA ASP A 96 7.50 -15.51 -0.15
C ASP A 96 8.16 -16.67 0.61
N THR A 97 7.86 -16.73 1.91
CA THR A 97 8.60 -17.44 2.95
C THR A 97 8.08 -18.87 3.15
N HIS A 98 8.40 -19.75 2.20
CA HIS A 98 8.03 -21.18 2.22
C HIS A 98 8.80 -22.02 3.26
N GLN A 99 9.85 -21.45 3.85
CA GLN A 99 10.59 -21.96 5.02
C GLN A 99 10.88 -20.76 5.96
N THR A 100 11.44 -21.01 7.15
CA THR A 100 12.05 -19.99 8.05
C THR A 100 11.21 -18.71 8.29
N HIS A 101 9.88 -18.84 8.25
CA HIS A 101 9.01 -17.68 7.98
C HIS A 101 9.09 -16.59 9.03
N ASP A 102 9.21 -16.91 10.32
CA ASP A 102 9.23 -15.88 11.34
C ASP A 102 10.49 -14.99 11.20
N ASP A 103 11.68 -15.60 11.10
CA ASP A 103 12.95 -14.87 10.99
C ASP A 103 12.99 -14.03 9.70
N ASP A 104 12.71 -14.63 8.55
CA ASP A 104 12.71 -13.95 7.25
C ASP A 104 11.65 -12.82 7.19
N HIS A 105 10.40 -13.10 7.60
CA HIS A 105 9.31 -12.13 7.49
C HIS A 105 9.46 -10.97 8.46
N PHE A 106 10.10 -11.16 9.62
CA PHE A 106 10.49 -10.05 10.50
C PHE A 106 11.64 -9.23 9.88
N GLU A 107 12.71 -9.85 9.38
CA GLU A 107 13.84 -9.12 8.78
C GLU A 107 13.41 -8.29 7.56
N PHE A 108 12.54 -8.84 6.69
CA PHE A 108 12.01 -8.10 5.54
C PHE A 108 10.95 -7.07 5.91
N LEU A 109 10.21 -7.23 7.01
CA LEU A 109 9.31 -6.20 7.52
C LEU A 109 10.08 -4.99 8.08
N GLU A 110 11.18 -5.22 8.82
CA GLU A 110 12.07 -4.16 9.33
C GLU A 110 12.67 -3.34 8.18
N LYS A 111 13.26 -4.03 7.18
CA LYS A 111 13.78 -3.40 5.95
C LYS A 111 12.72 -2.60 5.20
N LEU A 112 11.47 -3.07 5.15
CA LEU A 112 10.38 -2.34 4.49
C LEU A 112 10.00 -1.08 5.27
N THR A 113 9.93 -1.14 6.61
CA THR A 113 9.63 0.04 7.43
C THR A 113 10.72 1.10 7.37
N ASP A 114 12.00 0.69 7.38
CA ASP A 114 13.13 1.62 7.25
C ASP A 114 13.19 2.25 5.87
N LEU A 115 12.89 1.50 4.81
CA LEU A 115 12.80 2.01 3.44
C LEU A 115 11.71 3.08 3.33
N VAL A 116 10.52 2.81 3.89
CA VAL A 116 9.39 3.78 3.92
C VAL A 116 9.74 5.03 4.73
N ALA A 117 10.47 4.90 5.85
CA ALA A 117 10.96 6.05 6.61
C ALA A 117 11.95 6.88 5.77
N PHE A 118 13.01 6.26 5.23
CA PHE A 118 13.99 6.91 4.36
C PHE A 118 13.36 7.65 3.18
N ILE A 119 12.32 7.07 2.57
CA ILE A 119 11.55 7.67 1.48
C ILE A 119 10.92 9.01 1.91
N PHE A 120 10.21 9.02 3.03
CA PHE A 120 9.52 10.24 3.50
C PHE A 120 10.49 11.25 4.11
N ASP A 121 11.51 10.83 4.87
CA ASP A 121 12.56 11.69 5.41
C ASP A 121 13.33 12.42 4.29
N THR A 122 13.68 11.70 3.21
CA THR A 122 14.35 12.28 2.04
C THR A 122 13.44 13.26 1.30
N ALA A 123 12.14 12.95 1.18
CA ALA A 123 11.17 13.83 0.53
C ALA A 123 10.82 15.07 1.37
N GLU A 124 10.85 14.98 2.70
CA GLU A 124 10.66 16.12 3.60
C GLU A 124 11.89 17.04 3.58
N ALA A 125 13.10 16.47 3.60
CA ALA A 125 14.34 17.22 3.37
C ALA A 125 14.40 17.86 1.96
N GLY A 126 13.78 17.23 0.96
CA GLY A 126 13.60 17.78 -0.39
C GLY A 126 12.48 18.82 -0.52
N GLY A 127 11.62 18.97 0.50
CA GLY A 127 10.49 19.91 0.50
C GLY A 127 9.28 19.48 -0.34
N PHE A 128 9.08 18.18 -0.58
CA PHE A 128 8.00 17.66 -1.44
C PHE A 128 7.26 16.40 -0.91
N ALA A 129 7.45 16.01 0.36
CA ALA A 129 6.73 14.89 0.98
C ALA A 129 5.20 14.99 0.89
N ASP A 130 4.64 16.20 0.86
CA ASP A 130 3.19 16.44 0.70
C ASP A 130 2.65 16.10 -0.70
N LYS A 131 3.55 15.96 -1.69
CA LYS A 131 3.21 15.54 -3.06
C LYS A 131 3.21 14.03 -3.23
N ILE A 132 3.74 13.27 -2.26
CA ILE A 132 3.91 11.82 -2.38
C ILE A 132 2.63 11.08 -1.99
N VAL A 133 2.10 10.29 -2.92
CA VAL A 133 1.22 9.15 -2.62
C VAL A 133 2.03 7.87 -2.79
N LEU A 134 2.28 7.17 -1.68
CA LEU A 134 2.95 5.88 -1.64
C LEU A 134 1.92 4.76 -1.50
N THR A 135 1.95 3.80 -2.41
CA THR A 135 1.11 2.59 -2.39
C THR A 135 2.00 1.36 -2.23
N MET A 136 1.76 0.58 -1.20
CA MET A 136 2.23 -0.80 -1.06
C MET A 136 1.06 -1.73 -1.34
N ALA A 137 1.21 -2.68 -2.26
CA ALA A 137 0.21 -3.71 -2.54
C ALA A 137 0.85 -5.10 -2.56
N SER A 138 0.05 -6.12 -2.21
CA SER A 138 0.46 -7.52 -2.18
C SER A 138 -0.42 -8.35 -3.11
N ASP A 139 0.20 -9.16 -3.98
CA ASP A 139 -0.55 -10.02 -4.92
C ASP A 139 -1.29 -11.14 -4.19
N PHE A 140 -0.67 -11.68 -3.13
CA PHE A 140 -1.24 -12.72 -2.27
C PHE A 140 -0.80 -12.54 -0.81
N GLY A 141 -1.27 -13.42 0.08
CA GLY A 141 -0.88 -13.48 1.49
C GLY A 141 -0.07 -14.73 1.82
N ARG A 142 0.05 -15.01 3.13
CA ARG A 142 0.59 -16.24 3.72
C ARG A 142 -0.50 -16.98 4.47
N THR A 143 -0.45 -18.31 4.45
CA THR A 143 -1.39 -19.16 5.20
C THR A 143 -1.46 -18.76 6.69
N PRO A 144 -2.64 -18.77 7.34
CA PRO A 144 -2.74 -18.48 8.78
C PRO A 144 -2.09 -19.56 9.69
N TYR A 145 -1.58 -20.64 9.10
CA TYR A 145 -0.86 -21.76 9.71
C TYR A 145 0.45 -22.02 8.97
N TYR A 146 1.40 -22.70 9.61
CA TYR A 146 2.69 -23.07 9.01
C TYR A 146 2.58 -24.35 8.18
N ASN A 147 3.45 -24.48 7.18
CA ASN A 147 3.69 -25.70 6.44
C ASN A 147 4.71 -26.61 7.15
N ALA A 148 4.98 -27.81 6.60
CA ALA A 148 5.90 -28.77 7.18
C ALA A 148 7.38 -28.34 7.19
N GLY A 149 7.74 -27.28 6.47
CA GLY A 149 9.10 -26.70 6.42
C GLY A 149 9.31 -25.52 7.39
N GLY A 150 8.35 -25.22 8.26
CA GLY A 150 8.42 -24.05 9.14
C GLY A 150 8.21 -22.72 8.41
N GLY A 151 7.73 -22.75 7.17
CA GLY A 151 7.30 -21.58 6.42
C GLY A 151 5.78 -21.49 6.28
N LYS A 152 5.32 -20.69 5.33
CA LYS A 152 3.89 -20.51 5.02
C LYS A 152 3.64 -20.48 3.52
N ASP A 153 2.57 -21.16 3.11
CA ASP A 153 2.21 -21.34 1.71
C ASP A 153 1.42 -20.12 1.19
N HIS A 154 1.14 -20.12 -0.12
CA HIS A 154 0.39 -19.05 -0.79
C HIS A 154 -1.06 -19.00 -0.29
N TRP A 155 -1.56 -17.79 0.01
CA TRP A 155 -2.94 -17.58 0.43
C TRP A 155 -3.66 -16.54 -0.45
N PRO A 156 -4.89 -16.81 -0.97
CA PRO A 156 -5.51 -15.99 -2.02
C PRO A 156 -6.16 -14.68 -1.52
N ILE A 157 -5.68 -14.12 -0.40
CA ILE A 157 -6.05 -12.82 0.13
C ILE A 157 -4.79 -11.95 0.20
N GLY A 158 -4.69 -10.92 -0.65
CA GLY A 158 -3.68 -9.88 -0.54
C GLY A 158 -4.11 -8.73 0.39
N SER A 159 -3.23 -7.74 0.57
CA SER A 159 -3.53 -6.50 1.28
C SER A 159 -2.81 -5.29 0.67
N ALA A 160 -3.22 -4.08 1.06
CA ALA A 160 -2.59 -2.85 0.61
C ALA A 160 -2.51 -1.79 1.73
N LEU A 161 -1.54 -0.90 1.58
CA LEU A 161 -1.29 0.23 2.47
C LEU A 161 -1.02 1.48 1.60
N ILE A 162 -1.84 2.50 1.78
CA ILE A 162 -1.71 3.79 1.09
C ILE A 162 -1.30 4.85 2.12
N ILE A 163 -0.27 5.62 1.79
CA ILE A 163 0.31 6.66 2.65
C ILE A 163 0.49 7.93 1.82
N GLN A 164 -0.08 9.03 2.30
CA GLN A 164 0.17 10.38 1.81
C GLN A 164 0.23 11.32 3.04
N GLN A 165 1.19 12.24 3.06
CA GLN A 165 1.33 13.19 4.17
C GLN A 165 0.12 14.13 4.19
N GLY A 166 -0.50 14.31 5.37
CA GLY A 166 -1.65 15.21 5.54
C GLY A 166 -2.98 14.72 4.96
N ALA A 167 -3.06 13.48 4.48
CA ALA A 167 -4.28 12.91 3.88
C ALA A 167 -5.47 12.93 4.85
N SER A 168 -6.54 13.66 4.49
CA SER A 168 -7.78 13.79 5.26
C SER A 168 -8.55 12.46 5.40
N TRP A 169 -8.31 11.52 4.48
CA TRP A 169 -8.83 10.16 4.49
C TRP A 169 -7.94 9.15 5.26
N GLY A 170 -6.88 9.60 5.92
CA GLY A 170 -5.98 8.75 6.69
C GLY A 170 -6.55 8.24 8.03
N ASN A 171 -5.70 7.53 8.78
CA ASN A 171 -5.96 6.85 10.06
C ASN A 171 -7.09 5.78 10.03
N ARG A 172 -7.36 5.15 8.88
CA ARG A 172 -8.48 4.18 8.70
C ARG A 172 -8.07 2.78 8.23
N VAL A 173 -9.05 1.87 8.24
CA VAL A 173 -8.88 0.42 8.05
C VAL A 173 -10.03 -0.14 7.20
N VAL A 174 -9.85 -0.35 5.90
CA VAL A 174 -10.95 -0.79 4.98
C VAL A 174 -10.90 -2.30 4.70
N GLY A 175 -12.06 -2.97 4.71
CA GLY A 175 -12.16 -4.43 4.53
C GLY A 175 -12.07 -5.21 5.84
N ALA A 176 -12.20 -6.54 5.77
CA ALA A 176 -11.96 -7.44 6.91
C ALA A 176 -11.69 -8.88 6.47
N THR A 177 -11.29 -9.74 7.42
CA THR A 177 -11.18 -11.19 7.28
C THR A 177 -11.73 -11.89 8.52
N ASP A 178 -12.07 -13.16 8.39
CA ASP A 178 -12.36 -14.04 9.52
C ASP A 178 -11.08 -14.62 10.17
N GLU A 179 -11.25 -15.53 11.14
CA GLU A 179 -10.18 -16.26 11.84
C GLU A 179 -9.39 -17.20 10.90
N GLY A 180 -10.03 -17.69 9.83
CA GLY A 180 -9.40 -18.47 8.77
C GLY A 180 -8.67 -17.62 7.73
N HIS A 181 -8.56 -16.31 7.93
CA HIS A 181 -8.01 -15.35 6.97
C HIS A 181 -8.79 -15.34 5.63
N ASN A 182 -10.09 -15.63 5.62
CA ASN A 182 -10.95 -15.44 4.45
C ASN A 182 -11.44 -14.00 4.40
N ALA A 183 -11.34 -13.34 3.24
CA ALA A 183 -11.86 -11.98 3.06
C ALA A 183 -13.39 -11.92 3.26
N LEU A 184 -13.83 -11.00 4.11
CA LEU A 184 -15.23 -10.66 4.34
C LEU A 184 -15.67 -9.57 3.37
N ASN A 185 -16.95 -9.59 2.99
CA ASN A 185 -17.54 -8.58 2.13
C ASN A 185 -17.75 -7.26 2.90
N ILE A 186 -17.68 -6.13 2.18
CA ILE A 186 -18.01 -4.80 2.69
C ILE A 186 -19.10 -4.14 1.83
N ASN A 187 -19.86 -3.23 2.45
CA ASN A 187 -20.76 -2.35 1.70
C ASN A 187 -19.94 -1.21 1.06
N PRO A 188 -19.98 -1.01 -0.27
CA PRO A 188 -19.18 0.01 -0.94
C PRO A 188 -19.53 1.44 -0.50
N ALA A 189 -20.79 1.68 -0.11
CA ALA A 189 -21.30 3.00 0.27
C ALA A 189 -21.07 3.35 1.76
N THR A 190 -20.53 2.44 2.57
CA THR A 190 -20.21 2.72 3.99
C THR A 190 -18.82 2.25 4.43
N LEU A 191 -18.15 1.41 3.63
CA LEU A 191 -16.89 0.71 3.94
C LEU A 191 -16.95 -0.28 5.12
N GLN A 192 -18.14 -0.49 5.71
CA GLN A 192 -18.39 -1.42 6.80
C GLN A 192 -18.59 -2.87 6.29
N VAL A 193 -18.30 -3.85 7.14
CA VAL A 193 -18.55 -5.28 6.85
C VAL A 193 -20.04 -5.52 6.65
N ASP A 194 -20.41 -6.17 5.54
CA ASP A 194 -21.79 -6.41 5.13
C ASP A 194 -21.90 -7.84 4.56
N SER A 195 -22.68 -8.69 5.23
CA SER A 195 -22.98 -10.07 4.81
C SER A 195 -24.33 -10.20 4.09
N GLY A 196 -25.01 -9.09 3.83
CA GLY A 196 -26.25 -9.02 3.06
C GLY A 196 -26.02 -8.84 1.55
N SER A 197 -27.09 -8.56 0.82
CA SER A 197 -27.10 -8.41 -0.64
C SER A 197 -26.25 -7.27 -1.20
N ASN A 198 -25.83 -6.34 -0.34
CA ASN A 198 -25.10 -5.13 -0.73
C ASN A 198 -23.59 -5.24 -0.43
N GLY A 199 -23.16 -6.33 0.21
CA GLY A 199 -21.77 -6.60 0.52
C GLY A 199 -21.02 -7.16 -0.70
N ILE A 200 -20.01 -6.43 -1.17
CA ILE A 200 -19.08 -6.87 -2.23
C ILE A 200 -17.75 -7.33 -1.65
N ARG A 201 -17.07 -8.24 -2.35
CA ARG A 201 -15.71 -8.67 -1.98
C ARG A 201 -14.70 -7.64 -2.48
N LEU A 202 -13.73 -7.25 -1.63
CA LEU A 202 -12.60 -6.45 -2.09
C LEU A 202 -11.69 -7.26 -3.02
N GLU A 203 -11.20 -6.59 -4.06
CA GLU A 203 -10.43 -7.18 -5.17
C GLU A 203 -9.44 -6.12 -5.70
N PRO A 204 -8.31 -6.50 -6.31
CA PRO A 204 -7.32 -5.55 -6.83
C PRO A 204 -7.90 -4.52 -7.81
N LYS A 205 -8.93 -4.88 -8.59
CA LYS A 205 -9.61 -3.95 -9.53
C LYS A 205 -10.13 -2.69 -8.83
N HIS A 206 -10.64 -2.81 -7.60
CA HIS A 206 -11.22 -1.71 -6.84
C HIS A 206 -10.15 -0.71 -6.41
N LEU A 207 -9.03 -1.21 -5.87
CA LEU A 207 -7.86 -0.38 -5.51
C LEU A 207 -7.27 0.29 -6.75
N GLN A 208 -7.09 -0.44 -7.85
CA GLN A 208 -6.54 0.11 -9.09
C GLN A 208 -7.46 1.18 -9.70
N GLN A 209 -8.78 1.00 -9.66
CA GLN A 209 -9.73 2.01 -10.10
C GLN A 209 -9.69 3.26 -9.19
N ALA A 210 -9.67 3.08 -7.87
CA ALA A 210 -9.55 4.18 -6.93
C ALA A 210 -8.23 4.97 -7.13
N MET A 211 -7.11 4.29 -7.40
CA MET A 211 -5.84 4.94 -7.72
C MET A 211 -5.87 5.70 -9.06
N ARG A 212 -6.62 5.22 -10.07
CA ARG A 212 -6.88 5.99 -11.31
C ARG A 212 -7.70 7.26 -11.02
N VAL A 213 -8.67 7.22 -10.11
CA VAL A 213 -9.46 8.39 -9.69
C VAL A 213 -8.59 9.38 -8.90
N LEU A 214 -7.84 8.90 -7.90
CA LEU A 214 -6.95 9.75 -7.07
C LEU A 214 -5.85 10.45 -7.89
N SER A 215 -5.38 9.81 -8.97
CA SER A 215 -4.41 10.39 -9.90
C SER A 215 -5.05 11.19 -11.05
N GLY A 216 -6.37 11.26 -11.16
CA GLY A 216 -7.06 11.90 -12.30
C GLY A 216 -6.86 11.20 -13.65
N LEU A 217 -6.28 9.99 -13.66
CA LEU A 217 -6.01 9.21 -14.88
C LEU A 217 -7.22 8.41 -15.37
N GLU A 218 -8.32 8.37 -14.62
CA GLU A 218 -9.52 7.56 -14.92
C GLU A 218 -10.14 7.89 -16.29
N GLN A 219 -10.23 9.16 -16.67
CA GLN A 219 -10.68 9.59 -18.02
C GLN A 219 -9.57 9.61 -19.09
N SER A 220 -8.35 9.13 -18.79
CA SER A 220 -7.28 9.09 -19.80
C SER A 220 -7.59 8.07 -20.89
N SER A 221 -7.15 8.34 -22.12
CA SER A 221 -7.28 7.41 -23.25
C SER A 221 -6.66 6.03 -22.94
N VAL A 222 -5.54 6.01 -22.21
CA VAL A 222 -4.88 4.77 -21.76
C VAL A 222 -5.74 4.00 -20.75
N ALA A 223 -6.39 4.67 -19.80
CA ALA A 223 -7.31 4.02 -18.87
C ALA A 223 -8.57 3.48 -19.56
N GLN A 224 -9.09 4.21 -20.55
CA GLN A 224 -10.26 3.81 -21.36
C GLN A 224 -9.97 2.63 -22.30
N LEU A 225 -8.72 2.42 -22.75
CA LEU A 225 -8.31 1.21 -23.47
C LEU A 225 -8.32 -0.05 -22.59
N PHE A 226 -8.19 0.10 -21.28
CA PHE A 226 -8.13 -1.00 -20.31
C PHE A 226 -9.13 -0.78 -19.16
N PRO A 227 -10.45 -0.88 -19.42
CA PRO A 227 -11.47 -0.66 -18.40
C PRO A 227 -11.44 -1.76 -17.34
N LEU A 228 -11.38 -1.37 -16.07
CA LEU A 228 -11.32 -2.31 -14.93
C LEU A 228 -12.69 -2.88 -14.55
N ASN A 229 -13.78 -2.24 -14.99
CA ASN A 229 -15.18 -2.62 -14.69
C ASN A 229 -15.41 -2.88 -13.19
N ALA A 230 -14.79 -2.05 -12.35
CA ALA A 230 -14.90 -2.14 -10.90
C ALA A 230 -16.12 -1.39 -10.39
N GLU A 231 -16.77 -1.96 -9.38
CA GLU A 231 -17.74 -1.29 -8.53
C GLU A 231 -17.08 -0.05 -7.88
N ASP A 232 -17.82 1.06 -7.76
CA ASP A 232 -17.27 2.28 -7.20
C ASP A 232 -17.12 2.17 -5.68
N ILE A 233 -15.94 2.55 -5.17
CA ILE A 233 -15.59 2.54 -3.75
C ILE A 233 -14.71 3.76 -3.44
N ASP A 234 -15.28 4.76 -2.78
CA ASP A 234 -14.53 5.96 -2.38
C ASP A 234 -13.72 5.71 -1.09
N PHE A 235 -12.64 4.94 -1.21
CA PHE A 235 -11.66 4.72 -0.14
C PHE A 235 -11.11 6.04 0.44
N PHE A 236 -11.15 7.11 -0.37
CA PHE A 236 -10.55 8.43 -0.09
C PHE A 236 -11.56 9.45 0.44
N ASN A 237 -12.79 9.05 0.74
CA ASN A 237 -13.79 9.94 1.31
C ASN A 237 -13.47 10.30 2.77
N PRO A 238 -13.18 11.55 3.14
CA PRO A 238 -12.85 11.89 4.53
C PRO A 238 -14.04 11.73 5.50
N SER A 239 -15.29 11.68 5.01
CA SER A 239 -16.48 11.54 5.87
C SER A 239 -16.82 10.09 6.23
N MET A 240 -16.37 9.11 5.44
CA MET A 240 -16.57 7.69 5.74
C MET A 240 -15.76 7.24 6.97
N GLN A 241 -16.30 6.27 7.72
CA GLN A 241 -15.71 5.72 8.93
C GLN A 241 -15.71 4.19 8.86
N THR A 242 -14.62 3.58 9.34
CA THR A 242 -14.38 2.13 9.33
C THR A 242 -14.25 1.59 10.75
#